data_AF-A0A5D3AWE9-F1
#
_entry.id   AF-A0A5D3AWE9-F1
#
_cell.length_a   1.000
_cell.length_b   1.000
_cell.length_c   1.000
_cell.angle_alpha   90.00
_cell.angle_beta   90.00
_cell.angle_gamma   90.00
#
_symmetry.space_group_name_H-M   'P 1'
#
loop_
_entity.id
_entity.type
_entity.pdbx_description
1 polymer ?
#
loop_
_entity_poly.entity_id
_entity_poly.type
_entity_poly.pdbx_seq_one_letter_code
_entity_poly.pdbx_strand_id
1 'polypeptide(L)'
;MVSKDVWVVDTECSLTDQESVNGEVAIHKERFLILETTGEVIASASSARPVQQHESDNVIEGCRVRPDWFARIQQGDASHPLLQMIKTKEEDAYPAGISKSWQSRVGNDQELLKIAERAVLASCALNSTSGCKMTAVEMDAESIGKSTVVPRSKAEERVALYLPESLQVLSVHIPLEPFHPALAQVHRQTGHSQYVLRDTGQIVGSEDGVSPLWQGLLGCDYAGQRDDKLAESFWQGWEERLLS
;
A
#
# COMPACT_ATOMS: atom_id res chain seq x y z
N MET A 1 -19.63 -11.21 0.57
CA MET A 1 -18.50 -11.65 1.39
C MET A 1 -17.24 -11.23 0.65
N VAL A 2 -16.54 -10.23 1.17
CA VAL A 2 -15.32 -9.70 0.54
C VAL A 2 -14.24 -10.78 0.61
N SER A 3 -13.46 -10.94 -0.46
CA SER A 3 -12.39 -11.95 -0.58
C SER A 3 -11.42 -11.90 0.61
N LYS A 4 -10.70 -13.01 0.90
CA LYS A 4 -9.73 -13.09 2.01
C LYS A 4 -8.67 -11.97 2.00
N ASP A 5 -8.39 -11.41 0.82
CA ASP A 5 -7.33 -10.44 0.61
C ASP A 5 -7.79 -8.97 0.80
N VAL A 6 -9.08 -8.71 1.02
CA VAL A 6 -9.63 -7.35 1.06
C VAL A 6 -10.45 -7.12 2.33
N TRP A 7 -10.15 -6.04 3.03
CA TRP A 7 -10.91 -5.58 4.20
C TRP A 7 -11.79 -4.39 3.85
N VAL A 8 -12.90 -4.28 4.57
CA VAL A 8 -13.79 -3.11 4.54
C VAL A 8 -13.50 -2.30 5.81
N VAL A 9 -13.13 -1.04 5.64
CA VAL A 9 -12.88 -0.11 6.75
C VAL A 9 -13.86 1.04 6.65
N ASP A 10 -14.64 1.23 7.71
CA ASP A 10 -15.56 2.35 7.86
C ASP A 10 -14.91 3.39 8.79
N THR A 11 -14.89 4.64 8.35
CA THR A 11 -14.45 5.79 9.15
C THR A 11 -15.59 6.80 9.28
N GLU A 12 -15.66 7.44 10.45
CA GLU A 12 -16.62 8.50 10.72
C GLU A 12 -15.83 9.75 11.11
N CYS A 13 -16.05 10.85 10.38
CA CYS A 13 -15.47 12.14 10.67
C CYS A 13 -16.59 13.13 10.97
N SER A 14 -16.56 13.73 12.17
CA SER A 14 -17.39 14.87 12.50
C SER A 14 -16.70 16.14 12.02
N LEU A 15 -17.12 16.68 10.88
CA LEU A 15 -16.69 18.02 10.49
C LEU A 15 -17.61 19.02 11.20
N THR A 16 -17.03 19.81 12.10
CA THR A 16 -17.64 21.09 12.49
C THR A 16 -17.40 22.06 11.35
N ASP A 17 -18.21 21.99 10.30
CA ASP A 17 -18.18 23.02 9.26
C ASP A 17 -18.46 24.37 9.93
N GLN A 18 -17.58 25.35 9.70
CA GLN A 18 -17.78 26.75 10.11
C GLN A 18 -18.99 27.42 9.41
N GLU A 19 -19.77 26.67 8.62
CA GLU A 19 -21.01 27.10 7.97
C GLU A 19 -22.24 26.24 8.37
N SER A 20 -22.29 25.70 9.59
CA SER A 20 -23.53 25.11 10.09
C SER A 20 -24.53 26.22 10.45
N VAL A 21 -25.41 26.57 9.50
CA VAL A 21 -26.50 27.56 9.69
C VAL A 21 -27.52 27.12 10.76
N ASN A 22 -27.52 25.85 11.18
CA ASN A 22 -28.48 25.28 12.14
C ASN A 22 -27.88 24.46 13.31
N GLY A 23 -26.55 24.42 13.49
CA GLY A 23 -25.92 23.72 14.63
C GLY A 23 -26.01 22.19 14.64
N GLU A 24 -26.44 21.56 13.54
CA GLU A 24 -26.30 20.11 13.36
C GLU A 24 -24.89 19.78 12.85
N VAL A 25 -24.17 18.94 13.61
CA VAL A 25 -22.86 18.42 13.21
C VAL A 25 -23.07 17.40 12.10
N ALA A 26 -22.59 17.70 10.90
CA ALA A 26 -22.61 16.76 9.79
C ALA A 26 -21.58 15.64 10.05
N ILE A 27 -22.06 14.40 10.21
CA ILE A 27 -21.19 13.23 10.31
C ILE A 27 -20.92 12.73 8.89
N HIS A 28 -19.68 12.86 8.44
CA HIS A 28 -19.21 12.31 7.19
C HIS A 28 -18.75 10.87 7.41
N LYS A 29 -19.34 9.93 6.67
CA LYS A 29 -18.93 8.54 6.70
C LYS A 29 -18.15 8.23 5.44
N GLU A 30 -16.96 7.70 5.60
CA GLU A 30 -16.16 7.19 4.49
C GLU A 30 -15.98 5.69 4.67
N ARG A 31 -15.97 4.98 3.54
CA ARG A 31 -15.73 3.56 3.48
C ARG A 31 -14.60 3.29 2.52
N PHE A 32 -13.68 2.44 2.93
CA PHE A 32 -12.53 2.01 2.14
C PHE A 32 -12.56 0.50 1.96
N LEU A 33 -12.27 0.06 0.75
CA LEU A 33 -11.82 -1.30 0.50
C LEU A 33 -10.29 -1.26 0.48
N ILE A 34 -9.65 -2.03 1.34
CA ILE A 34 -8.19 -2.05 1.48
C ILE A 34 -7.65 -3.46 1.26
N LEU A 35 -6.43 -3.58 0.73
CA LEU A 35 -5.70 -4.84 0.70
C LEU A 35 -5.24 -5.19 2.11
N GLU A 36 -5.58 -6.38 2.58
CA GLU A 36 -5.20 -6.87 3.92
C GLU A 36 -3.69 -6.86 4.12
N THR A 37 -2.94 -7.28 3.10
CA THR A 37 -1.50 -7.54 3.21
C THR A 37 -0.65 -6.27 3.30
N THR A 38 -1.13 -5.15 2.73
CA THR A 38 -0.36 -3.89 2.64
C THR A 38 -1.08 -2.70 3.27
N GLY A 39 -2.38 -2.79 3.52
CA GLY A 39 -3.22 -1.66 3.94
C GLY A 39 -3.59 -0.69 2.82
N GLU A 40 -3.18 -0.97 1.58
CA GLU A 40 -3.41 -0.08 0.45
C GLU A 40 -4.88 0.00 0.05
N VAL A 41 -5.38 1.21 -0.21
CA VAL A 41 -6.77 1.44 -0.61
C VAL A 41 -6.96 1.05 -2.08
N ILE A 42 -7.97 0.24 -2.36
CA ILE A 42 -8.32 -0.18 -3.73
C ILE A 42 -9.64 0.40 -4.24
N ALA A 43 -10.49 0.89 -3.33
CA ALA A 43 -11.69 1.66 -3.64
C ALA A 43 -12.14 2.45 -2.41
N SER A 44 -12.86 3.55 -2.63
CA SER A 44 -13.49 4.31 -1.56
C SER A 44 -14.92 4.72 -1.92
N ALA A 45 -15.73 4.96 -0.90
CA ALA A 45 -17.04 5.58 -1.00
C ALA A 45 -17.17 6.64 0.09
N SER A 46 -17.81 7.76 -0.23
CA SER A 46 -18.08 8.84 0.71
C SER A 46 -19.58 9.11 0.74
N SER A 47 -20.14 9.31 1.93
CA SER A 47 -21.54 9.69 2.10
C SER A 47 -21.88 11.02 1.41
N ALA A 48 -20.88 11.90 1.20
CA ALA A 48 -21.03 13.17 0.49
C ALA A 48 -21.12 13.01 -1.05
N ARG A 49 -20.70 11.86 -1.60
CA ARG A 49 -20.76 11.55 -3.03
C ARG A 49 -21.32 10.13 -3.22
N PRO A 50 -22.62 9.94 -3.00
CA PRO A 50 -23.24 8.63 -3.19
C PRO A 50 -23.09 8.20 -4.64
N VAL A 51 -22.57 6.98 -4.83
CA VAL A 51 -22.49 6.35 -6.15
C VAL A 51 -23.93 6.13 -6.64
N GLN A 52 -24.33 6.83 -7.71
CA GLN A 52 -25.60 6.54 -8.37
C GLN A 52 -25.52 5.12 -8.95
N GLN A 53 -26.30 4.20 -8.40
CA GLN A 53 -26.30 2.81 -8.82
C GLN A 53 -26.87 2.69 -10.23
N HIS A 54 -26.01 2.68 -11.25
CA HIS A 54 -26.36 2.10 -12.54
C HIS A 54 -26.09 0.60 -12.51
N GLU A 55 -26.95 -0.20 -13.14
CA GLU A 55 -26.88 -1.68 -13.16
C GLU A 55 -25.54 -2.25 -13.69
N SER A 56 -24.72 -1.44 -14.36
CA SER A 56 -23.41 -1.81 -14.89
C SER A 56 -22.21 -1.39 -14.03
N ASP A 57 -22.43 -0.77 -12.86
CA ASP A 57 -21.32 -0.33 -12.02
C ASP A 57 -20.82 -1.49 -11.15
N ASN A 58 -19.52 -1.76 -11.28
CA ASN A 58 -18.79 -2.74 -10.48
C ASN A 58 -18.68 -2.24 -9.02
N VAL A 59 -19.74 -2.41 -8.22
CA VAL A 59 -19.83 -1.89 -6.85
C VAL A 59 -19.72 -3.02 -5.83
N ILE A 60 -18.83 -2.86 -4.85
CA ILE A 60 -18.69 -3.78 -3.70
C ILE A 60 -18.83 -2.94 -2.44
N GLU A 61 -19.77 -3.32 -1.56
CA GLU A 61 -20.02 -2.64 -0.28
C GLU A 61 -20.27 -1.11 -0.42
N GLY A 62 -20.78 -0.67 -1.57
CA GLY A 62 -21.01 0.75 -1.88
C GLY A 62 -19.81 1.47 -2.50
N CYS A 63 -18.63 0.85 -2.54
CA CYS A 63 -17.44 1.38 -3.20
C CYS A 63 -17.43 0.99 -4.68
N ARG A 64 -17.19 1.96 -5.56
CA ARG A 64 -16.98 1.69 -6.99
C ARG A 64 -15.58 1.09 -7.17
N VAL A 65 -15.53 -0.15 -7.62
CA VAL A 65 -14.31 -0.92 -7.83
C VAL A 65 -14.03 -1.00 -9.31
N ARG A 66 -12.75 -1.08 -9.67
CA ARG A 66 -12.36 -1.33 -11.06
C ARG A 66 -12.82 -2.74 -11.50
N PRO A 67 -13.24 -2.95 -12.76
CA PRO A 67 -13.80 -4.23 -13.20
C PRO A 67 -12.95 -5.48 -12.93
N ASP A 68 -11.62 -5.38 -13.03
CA ASP A 68 -10.70 -6.50 -12.78
C ASP A 68 -10.56 -6.86 -11.29
N TRP A 69 -10.51 -5.85 -10.42
CA TRP A 69 -10.59 -6.02 -8.97
C TRP A 69 -11.95 -6.59 -8.56
N PHE A 70 -13.03 -6.09 -9.16
CA PHE A 70 -14.38 -6.62 -8.94
C PHE A 70 -14.47 -8.09 -9.34
N ALA A 71 -13.96 -8.45 -10.53
CA ALA A 71 -13.90 -9.84 -10.98
C ALA A 71 -13.09 -10.72 -10.00
N ARG A 72 -11.89 -10.29 -9.58
CA ARG A 72 -11.07 -11.02 -8.61
C ARG A 72 -11.81 -11.25 -7.28
N ILE A 73 -12.43 -10.20 -6.74
CA ILE A 73 -13.14 -10.27 -5.46
C ILE A 73 -14.37 -11.18 -5.56
N GLN A 74 -15.15 -11.08 -6.64
CA GLN A 74 -16.38 -11.87 -6.86
C GLN A 74 -16.09 -13.34 -7.18
N GLN A 75 -15.09 -13.61 -8.01
CA GLN A 75 -14.68 -14.97 -8.35
C GLN A 75 -14.06 -15.68 -7.13
N GLY A 76 -13.77 -14.95 -6.04
CA GLY A 76 -13.06 -15.48 -4.88
C GLY A 76 -11.72 -16.08 -5.29
N ASP A 77 -11.12 -15.55 -6.37
CA ASP A 77 -9.98 -16.15 -7.05
C ASP A 77 -8.69 -15.88 -6.26
N ALA A 78 -8.64 -16.46 -5.08
CA ALA A 78 -7.46 -16.70 -4.27
C ALA A 78 -6.62 -17.85 -4.84
N SER A 79 -6.97 -18.40 -6.02
CA SER A 79 -6.20 -19.51 -6.62
C SER A 79 -4.77 -19.12 -6.94
N HIS A 80 -4.52 -17.83 -7.19
CA HIS A 80 -3.19 -17.26 -7.40
C HIS A 80 -2.93 -16.13 -6.37
N PRO A 81 -1.88 -16.24 -5.54
CA PRO A 81 -1.39 -15.16 -4.69
C PRO A 81 -1.12 -13.88 -5.48
N LEU A 82 -1.37 -12.71 -4.89
CA LEU A 82 -1.13 -11.41 -5.53
C LEU A 82 0.30 -11.28 -6.09
N LEU A 83 1.30 -11.86 -5.41
CA LEU A 83 2.69 -11.92 -5.86
C LEU A 83 2.87 -12.51 -7.26
N GLN A 84 2.07 -13.50 -7.65
CA GLN A 84 2.16 -14.12 -8.98
C GLN A 84 1.61 -13.22 -10.11
N MET A 85 0.91 -12.16 -9.74
CA MET A 85 0.33 -11.19 -10.67
C MET A 85 1.26 -10.00 -10.93
N ILE A 86 2.39 -9.94 -10.22
CA ILE A 86 3.40 -8.89 -10.36
C ILE A 86 4.12 -9.06 -11.68
N LYS A 87 4.21 -7.95 -12.42
CA LYS A 87 5.01 -7.82 -13.63
C LYS A 87 6.24 -6.98 -13.31
N THR A 88 7.40 -7.54 -13.64
CA THR A 88 8.70 -6.88 -13.54
C THR A 88 9.44 -7.06 -14.87
N LYS A 89 10.48 -6.24 -15.08
CA LYS A 89 11.27 -6.29 -16.32
C LYS A 89 12.31 -7.42 -16.34
N GLU A 90 12.76 -7.88 -15.17
CA GLU A 90 13.82 -8.88 -15.01
C GLU A 90 13.34 -10.09 -14.19
N GLU A 91 12.31 -10.79 -14.69
CA GLU A 91 11.68 -11.92 -13.98
C GLU A 91 12.65 -13.08 -13.66
N ASP A 92 13.66 -13.30 -14.51
CA ASP A 92 14.65 -14.37 -14.30
C ASP A 92 15.58 -14.14 -13.10
N ALA A 93 15.96 -12.87 -12.88
CA ALA A 93 16.86 -12.45 -11.80
C ALA A 93 16.09 -12.06 -10.54
N TYR A 94 14.89 -11.50 -10.72
CA TYR A 94 14.00 -11.01 -9.66
C TYR A 94 12.59 -11.61 -9.81
N PRO A 95 12.43 -12.93 -9.59
CA PRO A 95 11.11 -13.54 -9.59
C PRO A 95 10.21 -12.87 -8.54
N ALA A 96 9.01 -12.46 -8.97
CA ALA A 96 8.09 -11.65 -8.17
C ALA A 96 8.72 -10.37 -7.57
N GLY A 97 9.79 -9.83 -8.18
CA GLY A 97 10.44 -8.60 -7.73
C GLY A 97 11.49 -8.78 -6.63
N ILE A 98 11.87 -10.01 -6.28
CA ILE A 98 12.84 -10.30 -5.20
C ILE A 98 14.06 -11.02 -5.78
N SER A 99 15.27 -10.59 -5.42
CA SER A 99 16.51 -11.17 -5.94
C SER A 99 16.60 -12.68 -5.67
N LYS A 100 16.65 -13.47 -6.74
CA LYS A 100 16.82 -14.92 -6.70
C LYS A 100 18.10 -15.32 -5.96
N SER A 101 19.16 -14.52 -6.12
CA SER A 101 20.45 -14.77 -5.48
C SER A 101 20.39 -14.59 -3.96
N TRP A 102 19.62 -13.61 -3.48
CA TRP A 102 19.41 -13.37 -2.06
C TRP A 102 18.47 -14.41 -1.45
N GLN A 103 17.36 -14.73 -2.12
CA GLN A 103 16.46 -15.82 -1.72
C GLN A 103 17.22 -17.13 -1.51
N SER A 104 18.14 -17.46 -2.43
CA SER A 104 18.98 -18.67 -2.32
C SER A 104 19.91 -18.67 -1.09
N ARG A 105 20.33 -17.49 -0.60
CA ARG A 105 21.18 -17.35 0.59
C ARG A 105 20.39 -17.38 1.88
N VAL A 106 19.23 -16.74 1.89
CA VAL A 106 18.31 -16.70 3.06
C VAL A 106 17.69 -18.07 3.30
N GLY A 107 17.51 -18.86 2.24
CA GLY A 107 16.99 -20.22 2.34
C GLY A 107 15.53 -20.22 2.82
N ASN A 108 15.28 -20.78 4.00
CA ASN A 108 13.94 -21.00 4.54
C ASN A 108 13.51 -19.98 5.61
N ASP A 109 14.23 -18.87 5.81
CA ASP A 109 13.79 -17.83 6.72
C ASP A 109 12.48 -17.19 6.22
N GLN A 110 11.37 -17.68 6.76
CA GLN A 110 10.03 -17.27 6.35
C GLN A 110 9.73 -15.83 6.72
N GLU A 111 10.42 -15.26 7.71
CA GLU A 111 10.18 -13.90 8.15
C GLU A 111 10.76 -12.90 7.16
N LEU A 112 12.03 -13.06 6.80
CA LEU A 112 12.68 -12.19 5.82
C LEU A 112 12.00 -12.25 4.45
N LEU A 113 11.56 -13.45 4.03
CA LEU A 113 10.82 -13.62 2.80
C LEU A 113 9.46 -12.91 2.84
N LYS A 114 8.69 -13.03 3.93
CA LYS A 114 7.42 -12.31 4.09
C LYS A 114 7.60 -10.80 4.06
N ILE A 115 8.64 -10.28 4.72
CA ILE A 115 8.94 -8.84 4.69
C ILE A 115 9.29 -8.40 3.27
N ALA A 116 10.08 -9.19 2.53
CA ALA A 116 10.41 -8.90 1.13
C ALA A 116 9.16 -8.88 0.23
N GLU A 117 8.28 -9.87 0.38
CA GLU A 117 7.02 -9.96 -0.35
C GLU A 117 6.11 -8.76 -0.09
N ARG A 118 5.94 -8.38 1.18
CA ARG A 118 5.18 -7.19 1.59
C ARG A 118 5.79 -5.91 1.04
N ALA A 119 7.11 -5.75 1.14
CA ALA A 119 7.82 -4.59 0.63
C ALA A 119 7.71 -4.46 -0.90
N VAL A 120 7.64 -5.59 -1.62
CA VAL A 120 7.34 -5.61 -3.05
C VAL A 120 5.90 -5.16 -3.31
N LEU A 121 4.92 -5.76 -2.63
CA LEU A 121 3.50 -5.45 -2.85
C LEU A 121 3.18 -3.98 -2.55
N ALA A 122 3.73 -3.43 -1.46
CA ALA A 122 3.58 -2.02 -1.08
C ALA A 122 4.31 -1.06 -2.04
N SER A 123 5.26 -1.56 -2.84
CA SER A 123 5.98 -0.77 -3.86
C SER A 123 5.41 -0.94 -5.26
N CYS A 124 4.40 -1.78 -5.43
CA CYS A 124 3.74 -1.94 -6.72
C CYS A 124 2.91 -0.70 -7.03
N ALA A 125 2.96 -0.26 -8.28
CA ALA A 125 1.93 0.60 -8.81
C ALA A 125 0.62 -0.19 -8.78
N LEU A 126 -0.16 0.05 -7.72
CA LEU A 126 -1.50 -0.45 -7.63
C LEU A 126 -2.30 0.35 -8.63
N ASN A 127 -2.78 -0.38 -9.61
CA ASN A 127 -3.51 0.13 -10.76
C ASN A 127 -4.95 0.57 -10.29
N SER A 128 -5.11 0.91 -9.01
CA SER A 128 -6.32 0.67 -8.22
C SER A 128 -7.04 1.92 -7.74
N THR A 129 -6.43 3.10 -7.69
CA THR A 129 -7.09 4.26 -7.06
C THR A 129 -7.48 5.39 -8.01
N SER A 130 -6.96 5.43 -9.24
CA SER A 130 -7.35 6.48 -10.19
C SER A 130 -7.29 6.03 -11.64
N GLY A 131 -8.45 5.60 -12.16
CA GLY A 131 -8.75 5.71 -13.58
C GLY A 131 -8.62 4.44 -14.42
N CYS A 132 -8.20 4.64 -15.67
CA CYS A 132 -8.18 3.62 -16.72
C CYS A 132 -7.14 2.52 -16.41
N LYS A 133 -7.48 1.27 -16.74
CA LYS A 133 -6.55 0.16 -16.62
C LYS A 133 -5.29 0.44 -17.44
N MET A 134 -4.13 0.41 -16.79
CA MET A 134 -2.82 0.49 -17.42
C MET A 134 -2.17 -0.88 -17.53
N THR A 135 -1.40 -1.10 -18.60
CA THR A 135 -0.45 -2.21 -18.76
C THR A 135 0.82 -1.98 -17.98
N ALA A 136 1.62 -3.04 -17.80
CA ALA A 136 2.98 -2.92 -17.27
C ALA A 136 3.81 -1.85 -18.00
N VAL A 137 3.68 -1.73 -19.33
CA VAL A 137 4.40 -0.71 -20.12
C VAL A 137 3.90 0.70 -19.83
N GLU A 138 2.59 0.89 -19.69
CA GLU A 138 2.01 2.19 -19.37
C GLU A 138 2.34 2.61 -17.92
N MET A 139 2.28 1.68 -16.97
CA MET A 139 2.68 1.92 -15.57
C MET A 139 4.17 2.20 -15.46
N ASP A 140 5.02 1.53 -16.24
CA ASP A 140 6.45 1.83 -16.32
C ASP A 140 6.70 3.23 -16.87
N ALA A 141 6.03 3.59 -17.98
CA ALA A 141 6.11 4.92 -18.55
C ALA A 141 5.68 5.99 -17.54
N GLU A 142 4.58 5.77 -16.81
CA GLU A 142 4.10 6.69 -15.78
C GLU A 142 5.11 6.81 -14.62
N SER A 143 5.74 5.72 -14.20
CA SER A 143 6.75 5.71 -13.13
C SER A 143 7.99 6.56 -13.47
N ILE A 144 8.30 6.73 -14.76
CA ILE A 144 9.37 7.61 -15.25
C ILE A 144 8.85 9.00 -15.70
N GLY A 145 7.61 9.34 -15.35
CA GLY A 145 6.99 10.65 -15.63
C GLY A 145 6.48 10.83 -17.06
N LYS A 146 6.25 9.75 -17.81
CA LYS A 146 5.70 9.79 -19.18
C LYS A 146 4.26 9.26 -19.21
N SER A 147 3.32 10.09 -19.63
CA SER A 147 1.93 9.65 -19.84
C SER A 147 1.74 9.06 -21.23
N THR A 148 1.32 7.80 -21.32
CA THR A 148 1.06 7.08 -22.57
C THR A 148 -0.33 6.46 -22.62
N VAL A 149 -1.28 6.99 -21.84
CA VAL A 149 -2.62 6.40 -21.68
C VAL A 149 -3.33 6.30 -23.03
N VAL A 150 -3.47 5.07 -23.54
CA VAL A 150 -4.25 4.78 -24.75
C VAL A 150 -5.64 4.27 -24.34
N PRO A 151 -6.74 4.84 -24.85
CA PRO A 151 -8.08 4.30 -24.62
C PRO A 151 -8.19 2.90 -25.23
N ARG A 152 -8.61 1.90 -24.44
CA ARG A 152 -8.77 0.52 -24.91
C ARG A 152 -10.21 0.06 -24.82
N SER A 153 -10.64 -0.70 -25.83
CA SER A 153 -12.00 -1.20 -25.99
C SER A 153 -12.27 -2.54 -25.30
N LYS A 154 -11.24 -3.29 -24.85
CA LYS A 154 -11.39 -4.48 -24.01
C LYS A 154 -10.18 -4.65 -23.09
N ALA A 155 -10.42 -4.62 -21.78
CA ALA A 155 -9.43 -4.95 -20.77
C ALA A 155 -9.41 -6.47 -20.55
N GLU A 156 -8.23 -7.07 -20.41
CA GLU A 156 -8.09 -8.40 -19.80
C GLU A 156 -8.75 -8.38 -18.40
N GLU A 157 -9.34 -9.51 -17.97
CA GLU A 157 -10.04 -9.60 -16.67
C GLU A 157 -9.13 -9.60 -15.45
N ARG A 158 -7.83 -9.85 -15.62
CA ARG A 158 -6.90 -9.99 -14.49
C ARG A 158 -6.32 -8.65 -14.03
N VAL A 159 -6.21 -8.50 -12.72
CA VAL A 159 -5.51 -7.40 -12.07
C VAL A 159 -4.05 -7.39 -12.56
N ALA A 160 -3.56 -6.22 -12.94
CA ALA A 160 -2.16 -6.04 -13.30
C ALA A 160 -1.47 -5.22 -12.20
N LEU A 161 -0.43 -5.81 -11.59
CA LEU A 161 0.44 -5.18 -10.62
C LEU A 161 1.80 -4.97 -11.29
N TYR A 162 2.31 -3.75 -11.28
CA TYR A 162 3.64 -3.45 -11.84
C TYR A 162 4.59 -3.01 -10.75
N LEU A 163 5.78 -3.61 -10.74
CA LEU A 163 6.88 -3.18 -9.89
C LEU A 163 7.99 -2.57 -10.77
N PRO A 164 8.27 -1.27 -10.64
CA PRO A 164 9.42 -0.64 -11.27
C PRO A 164 10.73 -1.36 -10.92
N GLU A 165 11.64 -1.45 -11.89
CA GLU A 165 12.97 -2.06 -11.71
C GLU A 165 13.71 -1.45 -10.52
N SER A 166 13.65 -0.13 -10.37
CA SER A 166 14.26 0.60 -9.25
C SER A 166 13.77 0.19 -7.85
N LEU A 167 12.58 -0.42 -7.77
CA LEU A 167 11.95 -0.83 -6.51
C LEU A 167 12.05 -2.35 -6.27
N GLN A 168 12.74 -3.09 -7.13
CA GLN A 168 13.02 -4.51 -6.90
C GLN A 168 13.86 -4.70 -5.63
N VAL A 169 13.55 -5.74 -4.87
CA VAL A 169 14.21 -6.05 -3.59
C VAL A 169 15.49 -6.82 -3.86
N LEU A 170 16.61 -6.23 -3.46
CA LEU A 170 17.92 -6.88 -3.49
C LEU A 170 18.14 -7.74 -2.24
N SER A 171 17.82 -7.21 -1.06
CA SER A 171 17.93 -7.93 0.22
C SER A 171 17.12 -7.27 1.32
N VAL A 172 16.71 -8.04 2.32
CA VAL A 172 16.07 -7.55 3.55
C VAL A 172 16.96 -7.86 4.75
N HIS A 173 17.04 -6.91 5.68
CA HIS A 173 17.81 -7.01 6.92
C HIS A 173 16.94 -6.57 8.09
N ILE A 174 17.02 -7.31 9.20
CA ILE A 174 16.47 -6.90 10.49
C ILE A 174 17.67 -6.63 11.40
N PRO A 175 18.03 -5.36 11.63
CA PRO A 175 19.11 -5.02 12.56
C PRO A 175 18.85 -5.56 13.97
N LEU A 176 19.93 -5.84 14.70
CA LEU A 176 19.86 -6.31 16.09
C LEU A 176 19.37 -5.20 17.02
N GLU A 177 18.93 -5.58 18.23
CA GLU A 177 18.57 -4.63 19.29
C GLU A 177 19.67 -3.58 19.52
N PRO A 178 19.30 -2.30 19.75
CA PRO A 178 17.98 -1.79 20.16
C PRO A 178 17.05 -1.38 19.00
N PHE A 179 17.19 -1.96 17.80
CA PHE A 179 16.33 -1.67 16.66
C PHE A 179 14.84 -1.95 16.92
N HIS A 180 13.97 -1.06 16.44
CA HIS A 180 12.53 -1.15 16.69
C HIS A 180 11.93 -2.39 15.99
N PRO A 181 11.18 -3.25 16.70
CA PRO A 181 10.73 -4.54 16.17
C PRO A 181 9.71 -4.42 15.03
N ALA A 182 9.05 -3.28 14.83
CA ALA A 182 8.16 -3.08 13.68
C ALA A 182 8.91 -2.74 12.38
N LEU A 183 10.21 -2.45 12.45
CA LEU A 183 10.99 -1.99 11.31
C LEU A 183 11.86 -3.10 10.70
N ALA A 184 12.12 -2.98 9.41
CA ALA A 184 13.17 -3.69 8.70
C ALA A 184 13.84 -2.74 7.70
N GLN A 185 15.03 -3.10 7.25
CA GLN A 185 15.74 -2.41 6.17
C GLN A 185 15.65 -3.23 4.89
N VAL A 186 15.20 -2.59 3.81
CA VAL A 186 15.10 -3.19 2.49
C VAL A 186 16.08 -2.49 1.57
N HIS A 187 17.02 -3.24 1.03
CA HIS A 187 17.95 -2.74 0.01
C HIS A 187 17.31 -2.97 -1.35
N ARG A 188 17.25 -1.90 -2.15
CA ARG A 188 16.66 -1.92 -3.50
C ARG A 188 17.73 -2.09 -4.56
N GLN A 189 17.32 -2.44 -5.77
CA GLN A 189 18.21 -2.59 -6.92
C GLN A 189 18.99 -1.30 -7.26
N THR A 190 18.44 -0.13 -6.92
CA THR A 190 19.14 1.16 -7.07
C THR A 190 20.36 1.31 -6.18
N GLY A 191 20.57 0.43 -5.20
CA GLY A 191 21.64 0.52 -4.21
C GLY A 191 21.25 1.29 -2.94
N HIS A 192 20.06 1.90 -2.92
CA HIS A 192 19.55 2.61 -1.75
C HIS A 192 18.86 1.65 -0.78
N SER A 193 18.94 1.99 0.51
CA SER A 193 18.24 1.28 1.58
C SER A 193 17.03 2.08 2.03
N GLN A 194 15.95 1.40 2.34
CA GLN A 194 14.71 1.99 2.83
C GLN A 194 14.31 1.34 4.14
N TYR A 195 13.77 2.13 5.05
CA TYR A 195 13.08 1.61 6.23
C TYR A 195 11.66 1.26 5.85
N VAL A 196 11.23 0.05 6.19
CA VAL A 196 9.87 -0.41 5.95
C VAL A 196 9.24 -0.96 7.22
N LEU A 197 7.91 -0.89 7.30
CA LEU A 197 7.16 -1.66 8.29
C LEU A 197 7.19 -3.15 7.93
N ARG A 198 7.53 -4.01 8.89
CA ARG A 198 7.59 -5.47 8.70
C ARG A 198 6.23 -6.07 8.34
N ASP A 199 5.16 -5.48 8.86
CA ASP A 199 3.81 -6.03 8.73
C ASP A 199 3.11 -5.67 7.42
N THR A 200 3.42 -4.51 6.85
CA THR A 200 2.76 -4.02 5.63
C THR A 200 3.72 -3.83 4.46
N GLY A 201 5.03 -3.74 4.70
CA GLY A 201 6.03 -3.40 3.70
C GLY A 201 6.06 -1.91 3.32
N GLN A 202 5.23 -1.08 3.96
CA GLN A 202 5.16 0.36 3.69
C GLN A 202 6.50 1.04 3.99
N ILE A 203 6.94 1.89 3.07
CA ILE A 203 8.17 2.67 3.23
C ILE A 203 7.92 3.81 4.22
N VAL A 204 8.74 3.85 5.27
CA VAL A 204 8.65 4.81 6.37
C VAL A 204 9.90 5.67 6.52
N GLY A 205 10.93 5.38 5.73
CA GLY A 205 12.19 6.12 5.72
C GLY A 205 13.05 5.77 4.51
N SER A 206 14.06 6.60 4.28
CA SER A 206 15.07 6.44 3.22
C SER A 206 16.41 6.07 3.84
N GLU A 207 17.47 6.13 3.03
CA GLU A 207 18.85 6.03 3.50
C GLU A 207 19.24 7.10 4.52
N ASP A 208 18.51 8.22 4.53
CA ASP A 208 18.71 9.32 5.48
C ASP A 208 18.10 9.05 6.86
N GLY A 209 17.32 7.96 7.00
CA GLY A 209 16.70 7.55 8.25
C GLY A 209 15.18 7.37 8.15
N VAL A 210 14.60 6.97 9.28
CA VAL A 210 13.15 6.92 9.49
C VAL A 210 12.59 8.33 9.42
N SER A 211 11.44 8.55 8.77
CA SER A 211 10.87 9.90 8.67
C SER A 211 10.36 10.40 10.04
N PRO A 212 10.35 11.72 10.31
CA PRO A 212 9.95 12.24 11.63
C PRO A 212 8.56 11.82 12.11
N LEU A 213 7.60 11.67 11.18
CA LEU A 213 6.27 11.16 11.51
C LEU A 213 6.34 9.75 12.08
N TRP A 214 7.07 8.85 11.40
CA TRP A 214 7.19 7.46 11.80
C TRP A 214 8.08 7.26 13.02
N GLN A 215 9.10 8.10 13.20
CA GLN A 215 9.87 8.17 14.45
C GLN A 215 8.92 8.36 15.64
N GLY A 216 8.03 9.36 15.54
CA GLY A 216 7.01 9.67 16.55
C GLY A 216 6.01 8.54 16.79
N LEU A 217 5.40 8.03 15.70
CA LEU A 217 4.39 6.98 15.79
C LEU A 217 4.92 5.68 16.37
N LEU A 218 6.16 5.31 16.03
CA LEU A 218 6.78 4.05 16.47
C LEU A 218 7.55 4.19 17.78
N GLY A 219 7.94 5.41 18.19
CA GLY A 219 8.88 5.57 19.30
C GLY A 219 10.27 5.08 18.93
N CYS A 220 10.81 5.57 17.82
CA CYS A 220 12.17 5.29 17.41
C CYS A 220 12.90 6.54 16.92
N ASP A 221 14.23 6.53 16.98
CA ASP A 221 15.06 7.60 16.46
C ASP A 221 15.21 7.52 14.92
N TYR A 222 15.97 8.46 14.35
CA TYR A 222 16.22 8.50 12.91
C TYR A 222 16.90 7.23 12.37
N ALA A 223 17.65 6.49 13.20
CA ALA A 223 18.31 5.25 12.84
C ALA A 223 17.41 4.01 13.06
N GLY A 224 16.16 4.20 13.49
CA GLY A 224 15.22 3.14 13.80
C GLY A 224 15.48 2.45 15.14
N GLN A 225 16.33 3.00 16.01
CA GLN A 225 16.54 2.49 17.36
C GLN A 225 15.39 2.95 18.26
N ARG A 226 14.93 2.08 19.15
CA ARG A 226 13.81 2.38 20.04
C ARG A 226 14.14 3.54 21.00
N ASP A 227 13.23 4.51 21.07
CA ASP A 227 13.25 5.64 22.00
C ASP A 227 11.84 5.88 22.55
N ASP A 228 11.57 5.33 23.74
CA ASP A 228 10.25 5.44 24.39
C ASP A 228 9.90 6.89 24.76
N LYS A 229 10.88 7.76 25.01
CA LYS A 229 10.62 9.18 25.35
C LYS A 229 10.13 9.95 24.14
N LEU A 230 10.62 9.58 22.96
CA LEU A 230 10.21 10.20 21.71
C LEU A 230 8.74 9.91 21.43
N ALA A 231 8.27 8.68 21.66
CA ALA A 231 6.84 8.33 21.56
C ALA A 231 5.98 9.18 22.52
N GLU A 232 6.36 9.26 23.80
CA GLU A 232 5.63 10.06 24.78
C GLU A 232 5.52 11.53 24.36
N SER A 233 6.64 12.11 23.92
CA SER A 233 6.68 13.49 23.45
C SER A 233 5.87 13.72 22.16
N PHE A 234 5.88 12.75 21.26
CA PHE A 234 5.12 12.80 20.02
C PHE A 234 3.63 12.77 20.32
N TRP A 235 3.15 11.90 21.22
CA TRP A 235 1.73 11.86 21.56
C TRP A 235 1.29 13.00 22.47
N GLN A 236 2.19 13.72 23.12
CA GLN A 236 1.79 14.88 23.93
C GLN A 236 1.15 15.98 23.06
N GLY A 237 -0.09 16.35 23.39
CA GLY A 237 -0.84 17.41 22.70
C GLY A 237 -1.28 17.04 21.28
N TRP A 238 -1.35 15.76 20.94
CA TRP A 238 -1.76 15.30 19.61
C TRP A 238 -3.20 15.68 19.28
N GLU A 239 -4.10 15.75 20.27
CA GLU A 239 -5.49 16.17 20.06
C GLU A 239 -5.57 17.59 19.52
N GLU A 240 -4.77 18.51 20.09
CA GLU A 240 -4.74 19.91 19.67
C GLU A 240 -4.20 20.05 18.24
N ARG A 241 -3.22 19.22 17.85
CA ARG A 241 -2.63 19.26 16.50
C ARG A 241 -3.52 18.67 15.41
N LEU A 242 -4.46 17.79 15.75
CA LEU A 242 -5.45 17.27 14.79
C LEU A 242 -6.66 18.18 14.64
N LEU A 243 -6.93 19.02 15.63
CA LEU A 243 -8.05 19.96 15.64
C LEU A 243 -7.68 21.36 15.13
N SER A 244 -6.39 21.66 14.94
CA SER A 244 -5.85 22.91 14.39
C SER A 244 -5.69 22.86 12.87
#